data_AF-A0A510L3Q6-F1
#
_entry.id   AF-A0A510L3Q6-F1
#
_cell.length_a   1.000
_cell.length_b   1.000
_cell.length_c   1.000
_cell.angle_alpha   90.00
_cell.angle_beta   90.00
_cell.angle_gamma   90.00
#
_symmetry.space_group_name_H-M   'P 1'
#
loop_
_entity.id
_entity.type
_entity.pdbx_description
1 polymer ?
#
loop_
_entity_poly.entity_id
_entity_poly.type
_entity_poly.pdbx_seq_one_letter_code
_entity_poly.pdbx_strand_id
1 'polypeptide(L)' 'MKKLFLIVILALTTVSCELFSPSYWNRVTESRRESGERCYKQYGNVYCKDRDGNRVY' A
#
# COMPACT_ATOMS: atom_id res chain seq x y z
N MET A 1 -33.93 -16.94 2.41
CA MET A 1 -33.08 -16.13 3.32
C MET A 1 -31.58 -16.48 3.26
N LYS A 2 -31.17 -17.74 3.03
CA LYS A 2 -29.74 -18.14 2.88
C LYS A 2 -28.94 -17.36 1.82
N LYS A 3 -29.56 -16.99 0.70
CA LYS A 3 -28.88 -16.29 -0.42
C LYS A 3 -28.38 -14.89 -0.05
N LEU A 4 -29.08 -14.20 0.86
CA LEU A 4 -28.73 -12.84 1.27
C LEU A 4 -27.42 -12.82 2.09
N PHE A 5 -27.26 -13.80 2.99
CA PHE A 5 -26.07 -13.93 3.82
C PHE A 5 -24.79 -14.12 3.00
N LEU A 6 -24.85 -14.91 1.93
CA LEU A 6 -23.71 -15.11 1.02
C LEU A 6 -23.30 -13.82 0.30
N ILE A 7 -24.28 -13.02 -0.13
CA ILE A 7 -24.02 -11.74 -0.81
C ILE A 7 -23.38 -10.74 0.16
N VAL A 8 -23.86 -10.68 1.41
CA VAL A 8 -23.31 -9.81 2.45
C VAL A 8 -21.86 -10.19 2.78
N ILE A 9 -21.58 -11.49 2.94
CA ILE A 9 -20.20 -11.96 3.21
C ILE A 9 -19.29 -11.62 2.02
N LEU A 10 -19.74 -11.86 0.79
CA LEU A 10 -18.96 -11.56 -0.41
C LEU A 10 -18.65 -10.06 -0.52
N ALA A 11 -19.65 -9.21 -0.27
CA ALA A 11 -19.46 -7.76 -0.25
C ALA A 11 -18.46 -7.32 0.82
N LEU A 12 -18.53 -7.89 2.04
CA LEU A 12 -17.57 -7.59 3.12
C LEU A 12 -16.14 -8.02 2.77
N THR A 13 -15.98 -9.16 2.10
CA THR A 13 -14.63 -9.62 1.67
C THR A 13 -14.02 -8.72 0.59
N THR A 14 -14.82 -8.17 -0.33
CA THR A 14 -14.30 -7.29 -1.40
C THR A 14 -14.01 -5.88 -0.89
N VAL A 15 -14.82 -5.32 0.03
CA VAL A 15 -14.49 -4.02 0.64
C VAL A 15 -13.24 -4.08 1.53
N SER A 16 -12.88 -5.25 2.06
CA SER A 16 -11.73 -5.40 2.95
C SER A 16 -10.38 -5.22 2.24
N CYS A 17 -10.26 -5.63 0.97
CA CYS A 17 -8.98 -5.53 0.25
C CYS A 17 -8.77 -4.17 -0.43
N GLU A 18 -9.84 -3.48 -0.84
CA GLU A 18 -9.71 -2.28 -1.69
C GLU A 18 -10.18 -0.98 -1.00
N LEU A 19 -11.12 -1.07 -0.05
CA LEU A 19 -11.76 0.13 0.53
C LEU A 19 -10.99 0.70 1.74
N PHE A 20 -10.21 -0.12 2.46
CA PHE A 20 -9.56 0.30 3.71
C PHE A 20 -8.16 0.90 3.54
N SER A 21 -7.55 0.75 2.35
CA SER A 21 -6.19 1.22 2.12
C SER A 21 -6.00 2.50 1.29
N PRO A 22 -7.00 3.19 0.72
CA PRO A 22 -6.73 4.45 0.00
C PRO A 22 -6.06 5.50 0.90
N SER A 23 -6.53 5.66 2.14
CA SER A 23 -5.96 6.60 3.11
C SER A 23 -4.59 6.15 3.63
N TYR A 24 -4.41 4.84 3.81
CA TYR A 24 -3.13 4.24 4.20
C TYR A 24 -2.05 4.45 3.13
N TRP A 25 -2.35 4.10 1.87
CA TRP A 25 -1.42 4.29 0.76
C TRP A 25 -1.17 5.76 0.46
N ASN A 26 -2.16 6.63 0.64
CA ASN A 26 -1.96 8.07 0.49
C ASN A 26 -0.98 8.59 1.55
N ARG A 27 -1.14 8.20 2.82
CA ARG A 27 -0.20 8.57 3.90
C ARG A 27 1.20 8.01 3.67
N VAL A 28 1.33 6.76 3.24
CA VAL A 28 2.63 6.15 2.90
C VAL A 28 3.28 6.89 1.73
N THR A 29 2.49 7.25 0.72
CA THR A 29 2.98 8.00 -0.45
C THR A 29 3.40 9.41 -0.07
N GLU A 30 2.61 10.10 0.74
CA GLU A 30 2.89 11.44 1.25
C GLU A 30 4.14 11.46 2.13
N SER A 31 4.23 10.52 3.09
CA SER A 31 5.41 10.35 3.93
C SER A 31 6.69 10.09 3.11
N ARG A 32 6.62 9.27 2.06
CA ARG A 32 7.74 9.05 1.12
C ARG A 32 8.09 10.30 0.30
N ARG A 33 7.09 11.10 -0.07
CA ARG A 33 7.32 12.37 -0.78
C ARG A 33 8.00 13.40 0.13
N GLU A 34 7.57 13.50 1.38
CA GLU A 34 8.16 14.40 2.37
C GLU A 34 9.59 13.99 2.73
N SER A 35 9.85 12.69 2.93
CA SER A 35 11.20 12.17 3.22
C SER A 35 12.14 12.26 2.01
N GLY A 36 11.60 12.44 0.81
CA GLY A 36 12.37 12.41 -0.44
C GLY A 36 12.90 11.02 -0.80
N GLU A 37 12.37 9.97 -0.15
CA GLU A 37 12.83 8.60 -0.35
C GLU A 37 12.43 8.07 -1.74
N ARG A 38 13.40 7.45 -2.43
CA ARG A 38 13.19 6.75 -3.71
C ARG A 38 13.67 5.31 -3.62
N CYS A 39 12.77 4.38 -3.87
CA CYS A 39 13.07 2.96 -3.91
C CYS A 39 13.23 2.45 -5.34
N TYR A 40 14.26 1.65 -5.57
CA TYR A 40 14.62 1.08 -6.85
C TYR A 40 14.62 -0.45 -6.73
N LYS A 41 14.26 -1.12 -7.82
CA LYS A 41 14.32 -2.59 -7.93
C LYS A 41 15.33 -2.97 -9.02
N GLN A 42 16.36 -3.72 -8.65
CA GLN A 42 17.39 -4.17 -9.57
C GLN A 42 17.70 -5.65 -9.32
N TYR A 43 17.55 -6.48 -10.36
CA TYR A 43 17.79 -7.94 -10.30
C TYR A 43 17.10 -8.64 -9.11
N GLY A 44 15.87 -8.24 -8.78
CA GLY A 44 15.10 -8.82 -7.67
C GLY A 44 15.37 -8.20 -6.30
N ASN A 45 16.43 -7.40 -6.14
CA ASN A 45 16.73 -6.69 -4.90
C ASN A 45 16.06 -5.31 -4.88
N VAL A 46 15.39 -4.98 -3.78
CA VAL A 46 14.81 -3.66 -3.52
C VAL A 46 15.75 -2.89 -2.60
N TYR A 47 16.06 -1.65 -2.96
CA TYR A 47 16.78 -0.73 -2.09
C TYR A 47 16.18 0.67 -2.18
N CYS A 48 16.17 1.38 -1.06
CA CYS A 48 15.69 2.76 -0.99
C CYS A 48 16.85 3.71 -0.76
N LYS A 49 16.71 4.93 -1.28
CA LYS A 49 17.65 6.02 -1.07
C LYS A 49 16.90 7.23 -0.54
N ASP A 50 17.49 7.95 0.40
CA ASP A 50 17.00 9.25 0.84
C ASP A 50 17.23 10.33 -0.24
N ARG A 51 16.86 11.57 0.08
CA ARG A 51 17.03 12.71 -0.84
C ARG A 51 18.50 12.99 -1.20
N ASP A 52 19.42 12.64 -0.32
CA ASP A 52 20.87 12.87 -0.48
C ASP A 52 21.58 11.68 -1.16
N GLY A 53 20.85 10.59 -1.41
CA GLY A 53 21.33 9.39 -2.09
C GLY A 53 21.86 8.29 -1.16
N ASN A 54 21.75 8.46 0.16
CA ASN A 54 22.15 7.44 1.14
C ASN A 54 21.12 6.32 1.18
N ARG A 55 21.58 5.07 1.37
CA ARG A 55 20.68 3.92 1.49
C ARG A 55 19.91 3.95 2.81
N VAL A 56 18.59 3.78 2.72
CA VAL A 56 17.68 3.58 3.86
C VAL A 56 17.30 2.08 3.91
N TYR A 57 17.40 1.48 5.09
CA TYR A 57 17.12 0.06 5.38
C TYR A 57 15.78 -0.12 6.08
#